data_AF-A0A849Y310-F1
#
_entry.id   AF-A0A849Y310-F1
#
_cell.length_a   1.000
_cell.length_b   1.000
_cell.length_c   1.000
_cell.angle_alpha   90.00
_cell.angle_beta   90.00
_cell.angle_gamma   90.00
#
_symmetry.space_group_name_H-M   'P 1'
#
loop_
_entity.id
_entity.type
_entity.pdbx_description
1 polymer ?
#
loop_
_entity_poly.entity_id
_entity_poly.type
_entity_poly.pdbx_seq_one_letter_code
_entity_poly.pdbx_strand_id
1 'polypeptide(L)'
;IWCMIAVCGNNPEKGIKYRHTWNIVKIGGTYYHLDATFDNTLGKHSAAGQEIRYDYFNLDDKKIFRDHEPLIAPAPVCTNGDHFYYREKKLSFTKEEDVHKRSLQAAKKGRTLTFQWRGGYLTREVLEKLLDLLRKAGEEKQKAARISLNWSQAVIRVSYVEDRGLACVDMEEANEGEKE
;
A
#
# COMPACT_ATOMS: atom_id res chain seq x y z
N ILE A 1 1.76 -17.05 22.31
CA ILE A 1 1.40 -15.61 22.38
C ILE A 1 0.45 -15.34 21.22
N TRP A 2 -0.67 -14.65 21.44
CA TRP A 2 -1.66 -14.36 20.39
C TRP A 2 -1.37 -13.04 19.66
N CYS A 3 -0.88 -12.05 20.40
CA CYS A 3 -0.47 -10.76 19.88
C CYS A 3 0.78 -10.30 20.63
N MET A 4 1.76 -9.77 19.92
CA MET A 4 3.00 -9.21 20.43
C MET A 4 3.18 -7.81 19.86
N ILE A 5 3.77 -6.91 20.64
CA ILE A 5 4.26 -5.62 20.13
C ILE A 5 5.70 -5.84 19.66
N ALA A 6 5.94 -5.55 18.39
CA ALA A 6 7.26 -5.47 17.79
C ALA A 6 7.78 -4.03 17.89
N VAL A 7 9.08 -3.87 18.12
CA VAL A 7 9.74 -2.56 18.19
C VAL A 7 11.01 -2.61 17.34
N CYS A 8 11.17 -1.66 16.43
CA CYS A 8 12.41 -1.48 15.68
C CYS A 8 13.25 -0.33 16.22
N GLY A 9 14.50 -0.28 15.77
CA GLY A 9 15.41 0.83 16.04
C GLY A 9 15.00 2.09 15.28
N ASN A 10 15.57 3.23 15.68
CA ASN A 10 15.63 4.39 14.81
C ASN A 10 16.80 4.22 13.82
N ASN A 11 16.80 4.99 12.73
CA ASN A 11 17.88 4.97 11.74
C ASN A 11 18.20 6.40 11.25
N PRO A 12 19.10 7.11 11.95
CA PRO A 12 19.46 8.48 11.59
C PRO A 12 20.07 8.63 10.19
N GLU A 13 20.77 7.61 9.69
CA GLU A 13 21.37 7.64 8.34
C GLU A 13 20.30 7.69 7.24
N LYS A 14 19.13 7.11 7.50
CA LYS A 14 17.95 7.19 6.63
C LYS A 14 16.98 8.30 7.03
N GLY A 15 17.33 9.15 8.00
CA GLY A 15 16.47 10.22 8.51
C GLY A 15 15.33 9.75 9.43
N ILE A 16 15.33 8.49 9.87
CA ILE A 16 14.33 7.92 10.79
C ILE A 16 14.73 8.29 12.22
N LYS A 17 14.04 9.28 12.80
CA LYS A 17 14.34 9.84 14.12
C LYS A 17 13.87 8.94 15.26
N TYR A 18 12.67 8.39 15.13
CA TYR A 18 11.99 7.66 16.19
C TYR A 18 12.05 6.16 15.97
N ARG A 19 11.86 5.41 17.07
CA ARG A 19 11.64 3.97 17.00
C ARG A 19 10.19 3.74 16.63
N HIS A 20 9.95 2.77 15.76
CA HIS A 20 8.61 2.41 15.37
C HIS A 20 8.12 1.14 16.07
N THR A 21 6.80 1.05 16.29
CA THR A 21 6.15 -0.09 16.93
C THR A 21 4.91 -0.54 16.18
N TRP A 22 4.75 -1.85 16.04
CA TRP A 22 3.59 -2.47 15.39
C TRP A 22 3.27 -3.82 16.04
N ASN A 23 2.29 -4.55 15.49
CA ASN A 23 1.88 -5.83 16.04
C ASN A 23 2.40 -7.02 15.22
N ILE A 24 2.69 -8.12 15.92
CA ILE A 24 2.78 -9.47 15.36
C ILE A 24 1.62 -10.27 15.94
N VAL A 25 0.75 -10.80 15.08
CA VAL A 25 -0.47 -11.51 15.46
C VAL A 25 -0.42 -12.96 15.02
N LYS A 26 -0.94 -13.87 15.85
CA LYS A 26 -1.06 -15.29 15.56
C LYS A 26 -2.47 -15.61 15.06
N ILE A 27 -2.60 -16.01 13.80
CA ILE A 27 -3.87 -16.38 13.16
C ILE A 27 -3.73 -17.81 12.65
N GLY A 28 -4.63 -18.71 13.09
CA GLY A 28 -4.65 -20.10 12.62
C GLY A 28 -3.33 -20.86 12.83
N GLY A 29 -2.57 -20.55 13.89
CA GLY A 29 -1.27 -21.18 14.15
C GLY A 29 -0.06 -20.43 13.61
N THR A 30 -0.26 -19.49 12.67
CA THR A 30 0.82 -18.77 11.96
C THR A 30 0.93 -17.32 12.43
N TYR A 31 2.16 -16.80 12.50
CA TYR A 31 2.43 -15.41 12.85
C TYR A 31 2.51 -14.52 11.61
N TYR A 32 1.96 -13.30 11.72
CA TYR A 32 2.01 -12.27 10.70
C TYR A 32 2.27 -10.90 11.31
N HIS A 33 2.96 -10.03 10.58
CA HIS A 33 3.04 -8.61 10.90
C HIS A 33 1.75 -7.89 10.53
N LEU A 34 1.33 -6.98 11.39
CA LEU A 34 0.22 -6.07 11.19
C LEU A 34 0.62 -4.69 11.71
N ASP A 35 0.67 -3.71 10.82
CA ASP A 35 0.92 -2.32 11.20
C ASP A 35 -0.25 -1.39 10.85
N ALA A 36 -1.15 -1.22 11.82
CA ALA A 36 -2.29 -0.34 11.69
C ALA A 36 -1.90 1.16 11.70
N THR A 37 -0.71 1.51 12.16
CA THR A 37 -0.28 2.91 12.27
C THR A 37 0.18 3.45 10.92
N PHE A 38 0.98 2.68 10.18
CA PHE A 38 1.36 2.98 8.80
C PHE A 38 0.14 2.94 7.88
N ASP A 39 -0.75 1.94 8.03
CA ASP A 39 -2.02 1.89 7.30
C ASP A 39 -2.90 3.13 7.57
N ASN A 40 -2.89 3.66 8.80
CA ASN A 40 -3.62 4.87 9.16
C ASN A 40 -3.01 6.13 8.52
N THR A 41 -1.68 6.28 8.47
CA THR A 41 -1.01 7.41 7.80
C THR A 41 -1.41 7.51 6.33
N LEU A 42 -1.43 6.38 5.62
CA LEU A 42 -1.83 6.31 4.20
C LEU A 42 -3.31 6.65 3.95
N GLY A 43 -4.16 6.61 5.00
CA GLY A 43 -5.58 6.96 4.91
C GLY A 43 -5.87 8.48 5.03
N LYS A 44 -4.94 9.25 5.62
CA LYS A 44 -5.18 10.64 6.05
C LYS A 44 -5.44 11.64 4.91
N HIS A 45 -4.92 11.39 3.70
CA HIS A 45 -5.08 12.30 2.56
C HIS A 45 -6.40 12.14 1.78
N SER A 46 -7.27 11.20 2.16
CA SER A 46 -8.59 11.10 1.51
C SER A 46 -9.56 12.13 2.08
N ALA A 47 -9.92 13.13 1.25
CA ALA A 47 -10.84 14.22 1.56
C ALA A 47 -12.30 13.80 1.88
N ALA A 48 -12.53 12.55 2.30
CA ALA A 48 -13.82 12.02 2.70
C ALA A 48 -13.67 10.79 3.61
N GLY A 49 -12.82 10.86 4.64
CA GLY A 49 -13.00 10.15 5.93
C GLY A 49 -13.35 8.65 6.00
N GLN A 50 -13.20 7.79 4.98
CA GLN A 50 -13.76 6.42 5.07
C GLN A 50 -13.05 5.27 4.34
N GLU A 51 -11.84 5.42 3.79
CA GLU A 51 -11.16 4.28 3.15
C GLU A 51 -9.86 3.92 3.86
N ILE A 52 -9.97 2.91 4.74
CA ILE A 52 -8.86 2.25 5.42
C ILE A 52 -7.98 1.55 4.38
N ARG A 53 -6.67 1.80 4.44
CA ARG A 53 -5.64 1.06 3.70
C ARG A 53 -5.24 -0.19 4.51
N TYR A 54 -4.80 -1.22 3.81
CA TYR A 54 -4.40 -2.50 4.40
C TYR A 54 -3.08 -2.98 3.78
N ASP A 55 -2.19 -2.01 3.53
CA ASP A 55 -0.88 -2.16 2.93
C ASP A 55 0.03 -3.00 3.82
N TYR A 56 -0.14 -2.89 5.14
CA TYR A 56 0.65 -3.58 6.16
C TYR A 56 -0.12 -4.66 6.91
N PHE A 57 -1.16 -5.23 6.29
CA PHE A 57 -2.01 -6.25 6.90
C PHE A 57 -1.57 -7.67 6.53
N ASN A 58 -1.22 -8.46 7.55
CA ASN A 58 -0.77 -9.85 7.46
C ASN A 58 0.47 -10.04 6.56
N LEU A 59 1.50 -9.23 6.77
CA LEU A 59 2.77 -9.33 6.05
C LEU A 59 3.71 -10.39 6.67
N ASP A 60 4.56 -10.97 5.83
CA ASP A 60 5.73 -11.76 6.24
C ASP A 60 6.94 -10.85 6.47
N ASP A 61 7.99 -11.41 7.09
CA ASP A 61 9.24 -10.68 7.39
C ASP A 61 9.80 -10.00 6.13
N LYS A 62 9.77 -10.69 4.99
CA LYS A 62 10.29 -10.17 3.71
C LYS A 62 9.58 -8.89 3.24
N LYS A 63 8.30 -8.71 3.55
CA LYS A 63 7.52 -7.55 3.11
C LYS A 63 7.54 -6.42 4.14
N ILE A 64 7.45 -6.74 5.43
CA ILE A 64 7.46 -5.71 6.48
C ILE A 64 8.82 -4.98 6.53
N PHE A 65 9.95 -5.71 6.42
CA PHE A 65 11.29 -5.13 6.53
C PHE A 65 11.78 -4.47 5.23
N ARG A 66 10.87 -4.16 4.29
CA ARG A 66 11.20 -3.31 3.14
C ARG A 66 11.31 -1.85 3.54
N ASP A 67 10.50 -1.43 4.51
CA ASP A 67 10.40 -0.06 5.00
C ASP A 67 10.42 0.03 6.54
N HIS A 68 10.31 -1.10 7.25
CA HIS A 68 10.55 -1.16 8.68
C HIS A 68 12.03 -1.45 8.99
N GLU A 69 12.57 -0.75 9.99
CA GLU A 69 13.91 -1.00 10.49
C GLU A 69 14.01 -2.34 11.26
N PRO A 70 15.22 -2.88 11.44
CA PRO A 70 15.42 -4.12 12.20
C PRO A 70 14.89 -4.03 13.63
N LEU A 71 14.35 -5.16 14.11
CA LEU A 71 13.86 -5.29 15.49
C LEU A 71 15.00 -5.13 16.50
N ILE A 72 14.71 -4.45 17.61
CA ILE A 72 15.65 -4.32 18.74
C ILE A 72 15.45 -5.38 19.82
N ALA A 73 14.46 -6.25 19.65
CA ALA A 73 14.18 -7.38 20.53
C ALA A 73 13.74 -8.60 19.72
N PRO A 74 14.01 -9.83 20.19
CA PRO A 74 13.56 -11.05 19.52
C PRO A 74 12.03 -11.09 19.40
N ALA A 75 11.53 -11.56 18.25
CA ALA A 75 10.11 -11.77 18.00
C ALA A 75 9.87 -13.07 17.20
N PRO A 76 8.65 -13.63 17.21
CA PRO A 76 8.28 -14.73 16.33
C PRO A 76 8.51 -14.38 14.86
N VAL A 77 9.06 -15.33 14.11
CA VAL A 77 9.30 -15.20 12.67
C VAL A 77 7.97 -15.32 11.91
N CYS A 78 7.71 -14.41 10.98
CA CYS A 78 6.53 -14.45 10.11
C CYS A 78 6.95 -14.95 8.72
N THR A 79 6.77 -16.24 8.45
CA THR A 79 7.26 -16.88 7.21
C THR A 79 6.21 -17.01 6.10
N ASN A 80 4.92 -16.85 6.42
CA ASN A 80 3.83 -17.06 5.46
C ASN A 80 3.43 -15.74 4.79
N GLY A 81 3.85 -15.55 3.54
CA GLY A 81 3.54 -14.37 2.74
C GLY A 81 2.26 -14.46 1.88
N ASP A 82 1.36 -15.41 2.15
CA ASP A 82 0.23 -15.73 1.27
C ASP A 82 -1.12 -15.12 1.65
N HIS A 83 -1.27 -14.64 2.90
CA HIS A 83 -2.55 -14.21 3.47
C HIS A 83 -2.65 -12.68 3.70
N PHE A 84 -1.84 -11.91 2.99
CA PHE A 84 -1.94 -10.45 3.03
C PHE A 84 -3.20 -9.94 2.32
N TYR A 85 -3.71 -8.78 2.73
CA TYR A 85 -5.05 -8.29 2.37
C TYR A 85 -5.36 -8.31 0.87
N TYR A 86 -4.49 -7.72 0.04
CA TYR A 86 -4.77 -7.58 -1.40
C TYR A 86 -4.86 -8.92 -2.13
N ARG A 87 -4.13 -9.95 -1.69
CA ARG A 87 -4.26 -11.30 -2.27
C ARG A 87 -5.59 -11.92 -1.90
N GLU A 88 -5.96 -11.89 -0.62
CA GLU A 88 -7.23 -12.43 -0.12
C GLU A 88 -8.44 -11.74 -0.76
N LYS A 89 -8.36 -10.42 -0.97
CA LYS A 89 -9.43 -9.64 -1.62
C LYS A 89 -9.42 -9.68 -3.15
N LYS A 90 -8.51 -10.45 -3.78
CA LYS A 90 -8.35 -10.51 -5.23
C LYS A 90 -8.09 -9.12 -5.86
N LEU A 91 -7.32 -8.31 -5.14
CA LEU A 91 -6.84 -6.97 -5.51
C LEU A 91 -5.32 -6.95 -5.75
N SER A 92 -4.65 -8.11 -5.79
CA SER A 92 -3.28 -8.23 -6.28
C SER A 92 -3.29 -8.54 -7.77
N PHE A 93 -2.88 -7.59 -8.60
CA PHE A 93 -2.83 -7.77 -10.05
C PHE A 93 -1.45 -8.20 -10.50
N THR A 94 -1.40 -9.14 -11.44
CA THR A 94 -0.16 -9.65 -12.03
C THR A 94 -0.04 -9.34 -13.52
N LYS A 95 -1.06 -8.71 -14.12
CA LYS A 95 -1.15 -8.40 -15.54
C LYS A 95 -1.62 -6.96 -15.73
N GLU A 96 -1.03 -6.28 -16.70
CA GLU A 96 -1.40 -4.91 -17.10
C GLU A 96 -2.85 -4.82 -17.58
N GLU A 97 -3.36 -5.85 -18.26
CA GLU A 97 -4.75 -5.94 -18.71
C GLU A 97 -5.75 -5.83 -17.56
N ASP A 98 -5.47 -6.46 -16.41
CA ASP A 98 -6.32 -6.39 -15.23
C ASP A 98 -6.33 -4.97 -14.65
N VAL A 99 -5.20 -4.27 -14.70
CA VAL A 99 -5.06 -2.89 -14.23
C VAL A 99 -5.97 -1.98 -15.05
N HIS A 100 -5.86 -1.98 -16.39
CA HIS A 100 -6.71 -1.13 -17.24
C HIS A 100 -8.20 -1.48 -17.09
N LYS A 101 -8.56 -2.77 -17.17
CA LYS A 101 -9.95 -3.23 -17.07
C LYS A 101 -10.62 -2.84 -15.76
N ARG A 102 -9.93 -3.03 -14.63
CA ARG A 102 -10.47 -2.71 -13.29
C ARG A 102 -10.54 -1.20 -13.08
N SER A 103 -9.58 -0.46 -13.63
CA SER A 103 -9.56 0.99 -13.59
C SER A 103 -10.70 1.62 -14.39
N LEU A 104 -10.98 1.08 -15.59
CA LEU A 104 -12.13 1.51 -16.40
C LEU A 104 -13.46 1.27 -15.67
N GLN A 105 -13.57 0.14 -14.96
CA GLN A 105 -14.73 -0.17 -14.13
C GLN A 105 -14.88 0.81 -12.96
N ALA A 106 -13.76 1.17 -12.31
CA ALA A 106 -13.72 2.12 -11.21
C ALA A 106 -14.13 3.53 -11.67
N ALA A 107 -13.56 4.00 -12.79
CA ALA A 107 -13.90 5.27 -13.43
C ALA A 107 -15.38 5.36 -13.80
N LYS A 108 -15.93 4.31 -14.42
CA LYS A 108 -17.36 4.22 -14.78
C LYS A 108 -18.27 4.29 -13.55
N LYS A 109 -17.88 3.66 -12.44
CA LYS A 109 -18.69 3.58 -11.21
C LYS A 109 -18.46 4.73 -10.24
N GLY A 110 -17.50 5.62 -10.51
CA GLY A 110 -17.09 6.67 -9.58
C GLY A 110 -16.56 6.10 -8.26
N ARG A 111 -15.88 4.95 -8.29
CA ARG A 111 -15.31 4.31 -7.10
C ARG A 111 -13.79 4.43 -7.11
N THR A 112 -13.21 4.53 -5.92
CA THR A 112 -11.77 4.37 -5.74
C THR A 112 -11.37 2.92 -6.02
N LEU A 113 -10.23 2.73 -6.66
CA LEU A 113 -9.59 1.43 -6.81
C LEU A 113 -8.24 1.47 -6.10
N THR A 114 -8.07 0.59 -5.11
CA THR A 114 -6.79 0.33 -4.46
C THR A 114 -6.37 -1.11 -4.77
N PHE A 115 -5.17 -1.29 -5.30
CA PHE A 115 -4.67 -2.60 -5.69
C PHE A 115 -3.17 -2.71 -5.45
N GLN A 116 -2.68 -3.94 -5.31
CA GLN A 116 -1.25 -4.22 -5.25
C GLN A 116 -0.77 -4.73 -6.60
N TRP A 117 0.36 -4.21 -7.07
CA TRP A 117 1.09 -4.81 -8.18
C TRP A 117 1.94 -5.99 -7.73
N ARG A 118 1.79 -7.12 -8.40
CA ARG A 118 2.54 -8.38 -8.16
C ARG A 118 2.99 -9.05 -9.45
N GLY A 119 2.93 -8.36 -10.59
CA GLY A 119 3.37 -8.88 -11.90
C GLY A 119 4.88 -8.83 -12.12
N GLY A 120 5.66 -8.55 -11.07
CA GLY A 120 7.10 -8.36 -11.10
C GLY A 120 7.52 -7.32 -10.07
N TYR A 121 8.80 -6.94 -10.08
CA TYR A 121 9.25 -5.78 -9.31
C TYR A 121 8.60 -4.51 -9.85
N LEU A 122 8.15 -3.63 -8.97
CA LEU A 122 7.68 -2.30 -9.34
C LEU A 122 8.89 -1.41 -9.61
N THR A 123 9.42 -1.47 -10.84
CA THR A 123 10.44 -0.54 -11.30
C THR A 123 9.79 0.78 -11.76
N ARG A 124 10.60 1.80 -12.05
CA ARG A 124 10.08 3.07 -12.59
C ARG A 124 9.38 2.86 -13.92
N GLU A 125 9.94 2.03 -14.80
CA GLU A 125 9.37 1.72 -16.11
C GLU A 125 8.05 0.96 -15.98
N VAL A 126 7.96 0.03 -15.03
CA VAL A 126 6.70 -0.67 -14.75
C VAL A 126 5.68 0.33 -14.20
N LEU A 127 6.06 1.18 -13.25
CA LEU A 127 5.16 2.19 -12.70
C LEU A 127 4.63 3.12 -13.79
N GLU A 128 5.49 3.65 -14.68
CA GLU A 128 5.09 4.52 -15.79
C GLU A 128 4.02 3.86 -16.67
N LYS A 129 4.22 2.59 -17.05
CA LYS A 129 3.22 1.82 -17.79
C LYS A 129 1.90 1.70 -17.03
N LEU A 130 1.95 1.39 -15.74
CA LEU A 130 0.75 1.30 -14.92
C LEU A 130 0.02 2.66 -14.86
N LEU A 131 0.75 3.75 -14.63
CA LEU A 131 0.18 5.11 -14.61
C LEU A 131 -0.49 5.48 -15.92
N ASP A 132 0.09 5.12 -17.07
CA ASP A 132 -0.50 5.37 -18.38
C ASP A 132 -1.80 4.60 -18.59
N LEU A 133 -1.87 3.35 -18.12
CA LEU A 133 -3.11 2.56 -18.15
C LEU A 133 -4.20 3.19 -17.27
N LEU A 134 -3.83 3.72 -16.09
CA LEU A 134 -4.75 4.40 -15.18
C LEU A 134 -5.28 5.70 -15.79
N ARG A 135 -4.41 6.50 -16.42
CA ARG A 135 -4.78 7.75 -17.11
C ARG A 135 -5.70 7.48 -18.29
N LYS A 136 -5.34 6.52 -19.15
CA LYS A 136 -6.14 6.10 -20.30
C LYS A 136 -7.56 5.67 -19.89
N ALA A 137 -7.70 4.91 -18.79
CA ALA A 137 -9.00 4.52 -18.27
C ALA A 137 -9.86 5.73 -17.82
N GLY A 138 -9.23 6.79 -17.31
CA GLY A 138 -9.88 8.05 -16.98
C GLY A 138 -10.32 8.82 -18.23
N GLU A 139 -9.42 8.97 -19.20
CA GLU A 139 -9.68 9.64 -20.48
C GLU A 139 -10.86 9.01 -21.24
N GLU A 140 -10.93 7.68 -21.29
CA GLU A 140 -12.05 6.91 -21.86
C GLU A 140 -13.40 7.15 -21.17
N LYS A 141 -13.39 7.77 -19.99
CA LYS A 141 -14.58 8.17 -19.22
C LYS A 141 -14.66 9.68 -19.02
N GLN A 142 -13.81 10.44 -19.71
CA GLN A 142 -13.69 11.89 -19.64
C GLN A 142 -13.35 12.44 -18.24
N LYS A 143 -12.71 11.61 -17.39
CA LYS A 143 -12.32 11.95 -16.01
C LYS A 143 -10.79 12.05 -15.87
N ALA A 144 -10.32 12.87 -14.94
CA ALA A 144 -8.92 12.86 -14.51
C ALA A 144 -8.66 11.78 -13.45
N ALA A 145 -7.49 11.14 -13.54
CA ALA A 145 -7.02 10.21 -12.53
C ALA A 145 -6.24 10.96 -11.43
N ARG A 146 -6.62 10.74 -10.17
CA ARG A 146 -5.82 11.09 -8.99
C ARG A 146 -5.23 9.82 -8.42
N ILE A 147 -3.92 9.72 -8.44
CA ILE A 147 -3.21 8.49 -8.14
C ILE A 147 -2.36 8.71 -6.90
N SER A 148 -2.39 7.77 -5.96
CA SER A 148 -1.44 7.71 -4.85
C SER A 148 -0.75 6.36 -4.80
N LEU A 149 0.51 6.34 -4.35
CA LEU A 149 1.38 5.16 -4.43
C LEU A 149 2.16 4.96 -3.12
N ASN A 150 1.96 3.80 -2.49
CA ASN A 150 2.91 3.26 -1.52
C ASN A 150 3.91 2.35 -2.26
N TRP A 151 5.12 2.87 -2.49
CA TRP A 151 6.16 2.20 -3.26
C TRP A 151 6.64 0.90 -2.61
N SER A 152 6.90 0.93 -1.30
CA SER A 152 7.50 -0.19 -0.56
C SER A 152 6.63 -1.45 -0.59
N GLN A 153 5.30 -1.27 -0.55
CA GLN A 153 4.33 -2.35 -0.63
C GLN A 153 3.76 -2.57 -2.04
N ALA A 154 4.20 -1.77 -3.02
CA ALA A 154 3.72 -1.75 -4.40
C ALA A 154 2.19 -1.62 -4.50
N VAL A 155 1.60 -0.78 -3.65
CA VAL A 155 0.15 -0.54 -3.61
C VAL A 155 -0.17 0.78 -4.29
N ILE A 156 -1.02 0.73 -5.30
CA ILE A 156 -1.47 1.88 -6.07
C ILE A 156 -2.96 2.11 -5.78
N ARG A 157 -3.30 3.36 -5.52
CA ARG A 157 -4.66 3.84 -5.34
C ARG A 157 -4.99 4.83 -6.45
N VAL A 158 -6.18 4.74 -7.02
CA VAL A 158 -6.67 5.68 -8.01
C VAL A 158 -8.12 6.05 -7.75
N SER A 159 -8.42 7.33 -7.85
CA SER A 159 -9.78 7.86 -7.94
C SER A 159 -9.94 8.67 -9.22
N TYR A 160 -11.17 8.79 -9.71
CA TYR A 160 -11.47 9.48 -10.95
C TYR A 160 -12.41 10.64 -10.71
N VAL A 161 -11.98 11.85 -11.06
CA VAL A 161 -12.70 13.11 -10.83
C VAL A 161 -13.08 13.77 -12.16
N GLU A 162 -14.17 14.54 -12.16
CA GLU A 162 -14.67 15.20 -13.37
C GLU A 162 -13.77 16.37 -13.82
N ASP A 163 -13.15 17.08 -12.86
CA ASP A 163 -12.27 18.20 -13.17
C ASP A 163 -10.88 17.70 -13.62
N ARG A 164 -10.58 17.92 -14.90
CA ARG A 164 -9.35 17.49 -15.55
C ARG A 164 -8.10 18.24 -15.07
N GLY A 165 -8.24 19.43 -14.49
CA GLY A 165 -7.14 20.20 -13.92
C GLY A 165 -6.57 19.59 -12.63
N LEU A 166 -7.23 18.56 -12.08
CA LEU A 166 -6.89 17.95 -10.79
C LEU A 166 -6.26 16.57 -10.94
N ALA A 167 -5.70 16.24 -12.11
CA ALA A 167 -4.89 15.04 -12.28
C ALA A 167 -3.57 15.18 -11.51
N CYS A 168 -3.26 14.21 -10.66
CA CYS A 168 -2.03 14.19 -9.87
C CYS A 168 -1.53 12.76 -9.64
N VAL A 169 -0.24 12.65 -9.33
CA VAL A 169 0.39 11.42 -8.85
C VAL A 169 1.17 11.77 -7.60
N ASP A 170 0.74 11.24 -6.46
CA ASP A 170 1.32 11.50 -5.15
C ASP A 170 2.03 10.22 -4.66
N MET A 171 3.32 10.33 -4.35
CA MET A 171 4.03 9.25 -3.66
C MET A 171 3.77 9.36 -2.16
N GLU A 172 3.34 8.26 -1.55
CA GLU A 172 3.00 8.18 -0.12
C GLU A 172 4.10 7.42 0.62
N GLU A 173 4.74 8.06 1.59
CA GLU A 173 5.62 7.41 2.54
C GLU A 173 4.84 7.10 3.83
N ALA A 174 4.73 5.81 4.19
CA ALA A 174 3.89 5.40 5.32
C ALA A 174 4.36 5.91 6.69
N ASN A 175 5.64 6.30 6.81
CA ASN A 175 6.25 6.88 8.00
C ASN A 175 6.19 8.41 8.04
N GLU A 176 5.50 9.09 7.11
CA GLU A 176 5.40 10.56 7.10
C GLU A 176 4.90 11.16 8.41
N GLY A 177 4.00 10.46 9.11
CA GLY A 177 3.47 10.88 10.41
C GLY A 177 4.51 10.95 11.53
N GLU A 178 5.73 10.43 11.32
CA GLU A 178 6.84 10.51 12.28
C GLU A 178 7.78 11.69 12.01
N LYS A 179 7.56 12.46 10.93
CA LYS A 179 8.38 13.62 10.55
C LYS A 179 7.91 14.92 11.20
N GLU A 180 6.68 14.95 11.71
CA GLU A 180 6.09 16.06 12.49
C GLU A 180 6.67 16.15 13.91
#